data_AF-A0A2W4J851-F1
#
_entry.id   AF-A0A2W4J851-F1
#
_cell.length_a   1.000
_cell.length_b   1.000
_cell.length_c   1.000
_cell.angle_alpha   90.00
_cell.angle_beta   90.00
_cell.angle_gamma   90.00
#
_symmetry.space_group_name_H-M   'P 1'
#
loop_
_entity.id
_entity.type
_entity.pdbx_description
1 polymer ?
#
loop_
_entity_poly.entity_id
_entity_poly.type
_entity_poly.pdbx_seq_one_letter_code
_entity_poly.pdbx_strand_id
1 'polypeptide(L)'
;MAEAASNGRVRVTGPNRQLPEKTITIKWEPGMPKVEFRRKAEALKRLGEEGKLYKATNPVARDRKVTKSYRQHIIDRIWELYHERNPEFANKLIKRVTEKMDPDHVWELQLGGPDNWDNLRFLDRKTNRTIGMYQIWPQIKNLPDGTPIRIEVIGPPD
;
A
#
# COMPACT_ATOMS: atom_id res chain seq x y z
N MET A 1 36.04 0.78 2.26
CA MET A 1 34.62 1.06 1.94
C MET A 1 33.80 0.06 2.74
N ALA A 2 32.97 0.54 3.66
CA ALA A 2 32.24 -0.32 4.58
C ALA A 2 31.01 -0.93 3.87
N GLU A 3 31.07 -2.25 3.67
CA GLU A 3 29.96 -3.07 3.21
C GLU A 3 28.88 -3.06 4.30
N ALA A 4 27.70 -2.55 3.97
CA ALA A 4 26.58 -2.49 4.90
C ALA A 4 26.10 -3.92 5.19
N ALA A 5 26.37 -4.39 6.42
CA ALA A 5 25.90 -5.67 6.92
C ALA A 5 24.37 -5.76 6.80
N SER A 6 23.91 -6.47 5.78
CA SER A 6 22.57 -7.05 5.71
C SER A 6 22.46 -8.05 6.86
N ASN A 7 21.89 -7.64 8.00
CA ASN A 7 21.53 -8.54 9.09
C ASN A 7 20.68 -9.69 8.52
N GLY A 8 21.31 -10.87 8.39
CA GLY A 8 20.85 -12.05 7.67
C GLY A 8 19.64 -12.75 8.29
N ARG A 9 18.49 -12.07 8.37
CA ARG A 9 17.20 -12.73 8.55
C ARG A 9 16.72 -13.22 7.18
N VAL A 10 16.53 -14.52 7.05
CA VAL A 10 15.80 -15.10 5.92
C VAL A 10 14.41 -14.49 5.90
N ARG A 11 14.09 -13.77 4.82
CA ARG A 11 12.78 -13.12 4.66
C ARG A 11 11.77 -14.16 4.21
N VAL A 12 10.60 -14.14 4.81
CA VAL A 12 9.48 -14.97 4.31
C VAL A 12 9.01 -14.48 2.93
N THR A 13 8.82 -15.41 2.00
CA THR A 13 8.41 -15.13 0.62
C THR A 13 6.97 -15.57 0.32
N GLY A 14 6.25 -16.06 1.33
CA GLY A 14 4.87 -16.52 1.19
C GLY A 14 4.22 -16.88 2.52
N PRO A 15 2.92 -17.23 2.49
CA PRO A 15 2.19 -17.71 3.66
C PRO A 15 2.72 -19.08 4.13
N ASN A 16 3.05 -19.18 5.42
CA ASN A 16 3.33 -20.45 6.08
C ASN A 16 2.02 -21.11 6.50
N ARG A 17 1.58 -22.11 5.72
CA ARG A 17 0.30 -22.82 5.91
C ARG A 17 0.25 -23.71 7.17
N GLN A 18 1.37 -23.85 7.90
CA GLN A 18 1.39 -24.54 9.19
C GLN A 18 0.98 -23.61 10.35
N LEU A 19 1.03 -22.29 10.14
CA LEU A 19 0.58 -21.31 11.13
C LEU A 19 -0.94 -21.12 11.01
N PRO A 20 -1.63 -20.87 12.13
CA PRO A 20 -3.05 -20.53 12.10
C PRO A 20 -3.26 -19.22 11.32
N GLU A 21 -4.23 -19.23 10.42
CA GLU A 21 -4.63 -18.04 9.66
C GLU A 21 -5.22 -16.98 10.61
N LYS A 22 -4.87 -15.72 10.37
CA LYS A 22 -5.36 -14.58 11.13
C LYS A 22 -6.23 -13.68 10.27
N THR A 23 -7.50 -13.54 10.64
CA THR A 23 -8.36 -12.47 10.10
C THR A 23 -8.02 -11.14 10.78
N ILE A 24 -7.85 -10.10 9.97
CA ILE A 24 -7.69 -8.71 10.41
C ILE A 24 -8.78 -7.84 9.77
N THR A 25 -9.12 -6.76 10.44
CA THR A 25 -10.18 -5.85 9.99
C THR A 25 -9.59 -4.56 9.46
N ILE A 26 -10.08 -4.09 8.31
CA ILE A 26 -9.91 -2.72 7.83
C ILE A 26 -11.27 -2.04 7.77
N LYS A 27 -11.32 -0.77 8.15
CA LYS A 27 -12.58 -0.03 8.25
C LYS A 27 -12.47 1.34 7.61
N TRP A 28 -13.55 1.77 6.97
CA TRP A 28 -13.67 3.14 6.51
C TRP A 28 -13.85 4.06 7.71
N GLU A 29 -13.22 5.24 7.68
CA GLU A 29 -13.37 6.26 8.71
C GLU A 29 -13.79 7.60 8.08
N PRO A 30 -14.52 8.46 8.83
CA PRO A 30 -14.89 9.79 8.36
C PRO A 30 -13.71 10.59 7.80
N GLY A 31 -13.93 11.19 6.64
CA GLY A 31 -12.92 11.96 5.90
C GLY A 31 -12.02 11.13 4.97
N MET A 32 -12.20 9.81 4.88
CA MET A 32 -11.61 9.02 3.80
C MET A 32 -12.50 9.09 2.55
N PRO A 33 -11.94 9.26 1.33
CA PRO A 33 -12.74 9.14 0.11
C PRO A 33 -13.32 7.71 -0.03
N LYS A 34 -14.65 7.58 -0.07
CA LYS A 34 -15.36 6.29 -0.09
C LYS A 34 -14.85 5.36 -1.22
N VAL A 35 -14.72 5.89 -2.44
CA VAL A 35 -14.31 5.12 -3.63
C VAL A 35 -12.87 4.62 -3.51
N GLU A 36 -11.97 5.47 -3.01
CA GLU A 36 -10.55 5.12 -2.86
C GLU A 36 -10.37 4.05 -1.78
N PHE A 37 -11.08 4.17 -0.65
CA PHE A 37 -11.13 3.13 0.36
C PHE A 37 -11.67 1.81 -0.22
N ARG A 38 -12.83 1.83 -0.89
CA ARG A 38 -13.46 0.61 -1.46
C ARG A 38 -12.48 -0.13 -2.37
N ARG A 39 -11.84 0.58 -3.31
CA ARG A 39 -10.85 -0.01 -4.23
C ARG A 39 -9.70 -0.72 -3.50
N LYS A 40 -9.12 -0.09 -2.50
CA LYS A 40 -8.01 -0.71 -1.73
C LYS A 40 -8.52 -1.88 -0.88
N ALA A 41 -9.66 -1.70 -0.21
CA ALA A 41 -10.23 -2.71 0.65
C ALA A 41 -10.64 -3.97 -0.11
N GLU A 42 -11.28 -3.82 -1.27
CA GLU A 42 -11.65 -4.92 -2.17
C GLU A 42 -10.41 -5.64 -2.71
N ALA A 43 -9.36 -4.90 -3.10
CA ALA A 43 -8.12 -5.52 -3.56
C ALA A 43 -7.45 -6.36 -2.46
N LEU A 44 -7.34 -5.83 -1.25
CA LEU A 44 -6.80 -6.56 -0.09
C LEU A 44 -7.67 -7.75 0.30
N LYS A 45 -9.00 -7.59 0.29
CA LYS A 45 -9.95 -8.69 0.53
C LYS A 45 -9.76 -9.81 -0.47
N ARG A 46 -9.72 -9.49 -1.76
CA ARG A 46 -9.50 -10.48 -2.84
C ARG A 46 -8.16 -11.21 -2.68
N LEU A 47 -7.08 -10.49 -2.40
CA LEU A 47 -5.76 -11.10 -2.16
C LEU A 47 -5.78 -12.04 -0.93
N GLY A 48 -6.54 -11.71 0.11
CA GLY A 48 -6.74 -12.57 1.28
C GLY A 48 -7.55 -13.82 0.95
N GLU A 49 -8.63 -13.69 0.18
CA GLU A 49 -9.46 -14.81 -0.31
C GLU A 49 -8.66 -15.74 -1.25
N GLU A 50 -7.79 -15.18 -2.08
CA GLU A 50 -6.83 -15.93 -2.92
C GLU A 50 -5.69 -16.58 -2.10
N GLY A 51 -5.64 -16.37 -0.78
CA GLY A 51 -4.63 -16.94 0.11
C GLY A 51 -3.22 -16.40 -0.11
N LYS A 52 -3.09 -15.19 -0.66
CA LYS A 52 -1.79 -14.57 -1.00
C LYS A 52 -1.20 -13.73 0.12
N LEU A 53 -2.02 -13.25 1.06
CA LEU A 53 -1.56 -12.35 2.11
C LEU A 53 -0.91 -13.12 3.26
N TYR A 54 0.19 -12.58 3.76
CA TYR A 54 0.89 -13.11 4.93
C TYR A 54 1.64 -12.02 5.67
N LYS A 55 1.91 -12.22 6.96
CA LYS A 55 2.76 -11.32 7.73
C LYS A 55 4.19 -11.30 7.18
N ALA A 56 4.61 -10.20 6.54
CA ALA A 56 5.97 -10.06 6.03
C ALA A 56 6.99 -9.77 7.14
N THR A 57 8.24 -10.20 6.92
CA THR A 57 9.39 -9.94 7.79
C THR A 57 9.67 -8.44 7.93
N ASN A 58 9.76 -7.97 9.18
CA ASN A 58 10.07 -6.58 9.49
C ASN A 58 11.57 -6.38 9.84
N PRO A 59 12.23 -5.30 9.39
CA PRO A 59 11.73 -4.23 8.52
C PRO A 59 11.36 -4.75 7.13
N VAL A 60 10.22 -4.32 6.58
CA VAL A 60 9.80 -4.67 5.21
C VAL A 60 10.88 -4.26 4.20
N ALA A 61 11.13 -5.10 3.19
CA ALA A 61 12.04 -4.75 2.11
C ALA A 61 11.41 -3.64 1.27
N ARG A 62 12.08 -2.50 1.18
CA ARG A 62 11.57 -1.33 0.47
C ARG A 62 12.70 -0.50 -0.12
N ASP A 63 12.62 -0.18 -1.41
CA ASP A 63 13.40 0.85 -2.07
C ASP A 63 12.57 2.14 -2.22
N ARG A 64 12.98 3.19 -1.51
CA ARG A 64 12.32 4.50 -1.57
C ARG A 64 12.33 5.11 -2.97
N LYS A 65 13.28 4.72 -3.83
CA LYS A 65 13.37 5.19 -5.22
C LYS A 65 12.18 4.72 -6.07
N VAL A 66 11.58 3.56 -5.76
CA VAL A 66 10.41 3.03 -6.46
C VAL A 66 9.24 4.01 -6.36
N THR A 67 8.84 4.37 -5.14
CA THR A 67 7.74 5.34 -4.93
C THR A 67 8.09 6.75 -5.42
N LYS A 68 9.36 7.17 -5.33
CA LYS A 68 9.80 8.51 -5.77
C LYS A 68 9.75 8.65 -7.29
N SER A 69 10.29 7.67 -8.01
CA SER A 69 10.32 7.65 -9.47
C SER A 69 8.91 7.52 -10.05
N TYR A 70 8.05 6.69 -9.46
CA TYR A 70 6.64 6.58 -9.84
C TYR A 70 5.90 7.92 -9.71
N ARG A 71 6.09 8.63 -8.59
CA ARG A 71 5.49 9.97 -8.41
C ARG A 71 5.95 10.94 -9.50
N GLN A 72 7.26 11.00 -9.77
CA GLN A 72 7.80 11.90 -10.78
C GLN A 72 7.22 11.57 -12.16
N HIS A 73 7.18 10.29 -12.53
CA HIS A 73 6.61 9.85 -13.80
C HIS A 73 5.16 10.30 -14.00
N ILE A 74 4.33 10.24 -12.95
CA ILE A 74 2.95 10.72 -13.04
C ILE A 74 2.87 12.25 -13.16
N ILE A 75 3.74 12.99 -12.50
CA ILE A 75 3.83 14.45 -12.64
C ILE A 75 4.20 14.82 -14.07
N ASP A 76 5.25 14.19 -14.61
CA ASP A 76 5.70 14.41 -15.98
C ASP A 76 4.58 14.09 -16.98
N ARG A 77 3.86 12.98 -16.76
CA ARG A 77 2.74 12.59 -17.61
C ARG A 77 1.57 13.58 -17.59
N ILE A 78 1.25 14.13 -16.41
CA ILE A 78 0.22 15.17 -16.29
C ILE A 78 0.65 16.43 -17.05
N TRP A 79 1.91 16.82 -16.91
CA TRP A 79 2.47 17.96 -17.62
C TRP A 79 2.38 17.78 -19.12
N GLU A 80 2.91 16.67 -19.66
CA GLU A 80 2.86 16.34 -21.09
C GLU A 80 1.45 16.39 -21.69
N LEU A 81 0.46 15.83 -20.99
CA LEU A 81 -0.90 15.69 -21.54
C LEU A 81 -1.70 16.98 -21.53
N TYR A 82 -1.49 17.83 -20.53
CA TYR A 82 -2.41 18.93 -20.23
C TYR A 82 -1.77 20.30 -20.23
N HIS A 83 -0.46 20.43 -20.03
CA HIS A 83 0.17 21.73 -19.81
C HIS A 83 -0.05 22.71 -20.98
N GLU A 84 0.18 22.27 -22.22
CA GLU A 84 0.06 23.14 -23.40
C GLU A 84 -1.37 23.64 -23.64
N ARG A 85 -2.37 22.78 -23.40
CA ARG A 85 -3.78 23.09 -23.69
C ARG A 85 -4.50 23.73 -22.51
N ASN A 86 -4.12 23.37 -21.30
CA ASN A 86 -4.76 23.82 -20.06
C ASN A 86 -3.75 23.77 -18.88
N PRO A 87 -2.86 24.77 -18.78
CA PRO A 87 -1.81 24.79 -17.76
C PRO A 87 -2.36 24.87 -16.34
N GLU A 88 -3.48 25.56 -16.12
CA GLU A 88 -4.14 25.63 -14.81
C GLU A 88 -4.62 24.25 -14.34
N PHE A 89 -5.22 23.48 -15.25
CA PHE A 89 -5.67 22.13 -14.95
C PHE A 89 -4.49 21.20 -14.66
N ALA A 90 -3.42 21.26 -15.46
CA ALA A 90 -2.20 20.50 -15.22
C ALA A 90 -1.62 20.80 -13.81
N ASN A 91 -1.48 22.08 -13.47
CA ASN A 91 -0.99 22.51 -12.17
C ASN A 91 -1.89 22.04 -11.02
N LYS A 92 -3.22 22.07 -11.19
CA LYS A 92 -4.17 21.58 -10.19
C LYS A 92 -4.03 20.07 -9.96
N LEU A 93 -3.83 19.29 -11.02
CA LEU A 93 -3.59 17.85 -10.92
C LEU A 93 -2.24 17.55 -10.25
N ILE A 94 -1.17 18.23 -10.66
CA ILE A 94 0.16 18.10 -10.04
C ILE A 94 0.08 18.41 -8.54
N LYS A 95 -0.55 19.52 -8.17
CA LYS A 95 -0.76 19.89 -6.77
C LYS A 95 -1.53 18.83 -6.00
N ARG A 96 -2.56 18.22 -6.60
CA ARG A 96 -3.30 17.13 -5.97
C ARG A 96 -2.40 15.92 -5.69
N VAL A 97 -1.61 15.46 -6.67
CA VAL A 97 -0.76 14.26 -6.52
C VAL A 97 0.44 14.48 -5.59
N THR A 98 0.91 15.72 -5.43
CA THR A 98 2.03 16.04 -4.53
C THR A 98 1.58 16.33 -3.10
N GLU A 99 0.45 17.02 -2.92
CA GLU A 99 0.02 17.51 -1.61
C GLU A 99 -0.99 16.61 -0.91
N LYS A 100 -1.89 15.96 -1.67
CA LYS A 100 -3.06 15.24 -1.10
C LYS A 100 -2.95 13.72 -1.20
N MET A 101 -2.10 13.21 -2.08
CA MET A 101 -2.02 11.78 -2.37
C MET A 101 -0.60 11.25 -2.17
N ASP A 102 -0.49 9.94 -1.98
CA ASP A 102 0.77 9.22 -1.94
C ASP A 102 0.72 7.98 -2.86
N PRO A 103 1.85 7.61 -3.48
CA PRO A 103 1.99 6.29 -4.09
C PRO A 103 1.80 5.21 -3.02
N ASP A 104 0.76 4.43 -3.21
CA ASP A 104 0.31 3.37 -2.31
C ASP A 104 0.56 2.02 -2.96
N HIS A 105 1.10 1.08 -2.18
CA HIS A 105 1.18 -0.31 -2.57
C HIS A 105 -0.20 -0.95 -2.37
N VAL A 106 -0.89 -1.23 -3.46
CA VAL A 106 -2.25 -1.79 -3.42
C VAL A 106 -2.25 -3.12 -2.66
N TRP A 107 -1.31 -4.00 -2.99
CA TRP A 107 -0.88 -5.09 -2.13
C TRP A 107 0.16 -4.54 -1.13
N GLU A 108 -0.26 -4.36 0.11
CA GLU A 108 0.57 -3.85 1.21
C GLU A 108 1.87 -4.65 1.39
N LEU A 109 3.02 -3.96 1.46
CA LEU A 109 4.33 -4.60 1.68
C LEU A 109 4.37 -5.43 2.96
N GLN A 110 3.73 -4.94 4.03
CA GLN A 110 3.63 -5.66 5.31
C GLN A 110 2.77 -6.93 5.24
N LEU A 111 1.99 -7.08 4.15
CA LEU A 111 1.17 -8.26 3.83
C LEU A 111 1.76 -9.09 2.66
N GLY A 112 3.04 -8.90 2.34
CA GLY A 112 3.76 -9.68 1.32
C GLY A 112 3.77 -9.08 -0.08
N GLY A 113 3.29 -7.85 -0.25
CA GLY A 113 3.21 -7.21 -1.56
C GLY A 113 4.58 -6.87 -2.15
N PRO A 114 4.73 -6.90 -3.49
CA PRO A 114 5.98 -6.54 -4.14
C PRO A 114 6.19 -5.01 -4.16
N ASP A 115 7.43 -4.58 -4.01
CA ASP A 115 7.82 -3.16 -4.11
C ASP A 115 8.20 -2.80 -5.55
N ASN A 116 7.20 -2.68 -6.42
CA ASN A 116 7.37 -2.33 -7.82
C ASN A 116 6.26 -1.42 -8.34
N TRP A 117 6.44 -0.86 -9.53
CA TRP A 117 5.49 0.10 -10.13
C TRP A 117 4.12 -0.51 -10.40
N ASP A 118 4.05 -1.79 -10.79
CA ASP A 118 2.78 -2.45 -11.12
C ASP A 118 1.83 -2.49 -9.92
N ASN A 119 2.40 -2.59 -8.71
CA ASN A 119 1.68 -2.58 -7.44
C ASN A 119 1.40 -1.17 -6.90
N LEU A 120 1.84 -0.09 -7.57
CA LEU A 120 1.61 1.28 -7.10
C LEU A 120 0.38 1.92 -7.71
N ARG A 121 -0.45 2.55 -6.89
CA ARG A 121 -1.50 3.48 -7.33
C ARG A 121 -1.51 4.71 -6.44
N PHE A 122 -1.95 5.85 -6.96
CA PHE A 122 -2.12 7.03 -6.10
C PHE A 122 -3.36 6.87 -5.24
N LEU A 123 -3.21 7.11 -3.95
CA LEU A 123 -4.26 7.06 -2.95
C LEU A 123 -4.21 8.31 -2.07
N ASP A 124 -5.35 8.75 -1.57
CA ASP A 124 -5.44 9.77 -0.53
C ASP A 124 -4.50 9.43 0.63
N ARG A 125 -3.72 10.43 1.03
CA ARG A 125 -2.67 10.28 2.05
C ARG A 125 -3.22 9.82 3.40
N LYS A 126 -4.38 10.33 3.80
CA LYS A 126 -5.01 9.95 5.07
C LYS A 126 -5.47 8.49 4.97
N THR A 127 -6.17 8.13 3.91
CA THR A 127 -6.62 6.74 3.69
C THR A 127 -5.47 5.74 3.67
N ASN A 128 -4.40 6.02 2.92
CA ASN A 128 -3.18 5.19 2.86
C ASN A 128 -2.62 4.97 4.28
N ARG A 129 -2.33 6.06 4.98
CA ARG A 129 -1.70 6.01 6.30
C ARG A 129 -2.57 5.30 7.33
N THR A 130 -3.88 5.55 7.33
CA THR A 130 -4.78 4.92 8.31
C THR A 130 -4.90 3.43 8.08
N ILE A 131 -5.12 2.98 6.85
CA ILE A 131 -5.23 1.54 6.56
C ILE A 131 -3.92 0.84 6.93
N GLY A 132 -2.78 1.32 6.40
CA GLY A 132 -1.50 0.64 6.60
C GLY A 132 -1.01 0.72 8.05
N MET A 133 -0.86 1.92 8.60
CA MET A 133 -0.18 2.14 9.87
C MET A 133 -1.09 2.00 11.10
N TYR A 134 -2.37 2.37 10.99
CA TYR A 134 -3.26 2.42 12.15
C TYR A 134 -4.24 1.27 12.24
N GLN A 135 -4.56 0.62 11.11
CA GLN A 135 -5.47 -0.52 11.10
C GLN A 135 -4.69 -1.83 10.96
N ILE A 136 -3.91 -2.01 9.89
CA ILE A 136 -3.23 -3.29 9.62
C ILE A 136 -2.08 -3.53 10.61
N TRP A 137 -1.12 -2.62 10.70
CA TRP A 137 0.11 -2.85 11.48
C TRP A 137 -0.15 -3.28 12.94
N PRO A 138 -1.04 -2.63 13.72
CA PRO A 138 -1.28 -3.02 15.11
C PRO A 138 -1.82 -4.44 15.27
N GLN A 139 -2.56 -4.96 14.28
CA GLN A 139 -3.14 -6.30 14.30
C GLN A 139 -2.13 -7.38 13.95
N ILE A 140 -1.06 -7.05 13.20
CA ILE A 140 -0.11 -8.02 12.67
C ILE A 140 1.30 -7.94 13.27
N LYS A 141 1.66 -6.85 13.95
CA LYS A 141 3.04 -6.56 14.40
C LYS A 141 3.67 -7.62 15.31
N ASN A 142 2.84 -8.37 16.04
CA ASN A 142 3.26 -9.40 17.00
C ASN A 142 3.04 -10.83 16.47
N LEU A 143 2.54 -10.98 15.24
CA LEU A 143 2.39 -12.30 14.63
C LEU A 143 3.75 -12.82 14.16
N PRO A 144 3.96 -14.15 14.18
CA PRO A 144 5.10 -14.74 13.50
C PRO A 144 5.18 -14.33 12.02
N ASP A 145 6.39 -14.18 11.51
CA ASP A 145 6.60 -13.99 10.08
C ASP A 145 6.01 -15.19 9.30
N GLY A 146 5.34 -14.88 8.20
CA GLY A 146 4.66 -15.86 7.36
C GLY A 146 3.24 -16.22 7.80
N THR A 147 2.73 -15.72 8.93
CA THR A 147 1.33 -15.97 9.33
C THR A 147 0.36 -15.62 8.19
N PRO A 148 -0.47 -16.57 7.69
CA PRO A 148 -1.47 -16.29 6.66
C PRO A 148 -2.49 -15.27 7.16
N ILE A 149 -2.87 -14.33 6.30
CA ILE A 149 -3.78 -13.22 6.67
C ILE A 149 -5.04 -13.24 5.80
N ARG A 150 -6.20 -13.07 6.43
CA ARG A 150 -7.46 -12.69 5.77
C ARG A 150 -7.88 -11.28 6.15
N ILE A 151 -8.64 -10.66 5.26
CA ILE A 151 -9.13 -9.29 5.44
C ILE A 151 -10.65 -9.30 5.58
N GLU A 152 -11.14 -8.70 6.64
CA GLU A 152 -12.53 -8.29 6.80
C GLU A 152 -12.65 -6.79 6.59
N VAL A 153 -13.72 -6.35 5.91
CA VAL A 153 -13.93 -4.94 5.53
C VAL A 153 -15.18 -4.40 6.19
N ILE A 154 -15.08 -3.26 6.86
CA ILE A 154 -16.21 -2.55 7.48
C ILE A 154 -16.42 -1.19 6.79
N GLY A 155 -17.63 -0.98 6.25
CA GLY A 155 -18.00 0.24 5.53
C GLY A 155 -17.31 0.38 4.17
N PRO A 156 -17.34 1.58 3.54
CA PRO A 156 -18.09 2.77 3.94
C PRO A 156 -19.61 2.50 3.91
N PRO A 157 -20.42 3.32 4.61
CA PRO A 157 -21.87 3.29 4.41
C PRO A 157 -22.18 3.57 2.93
N ASP A 158 -23.30 3.03 2.45
CA ASP A 158 -23.80 3.28 1.10
C ASP A 158 -23.88 4.78 0.81
#